data_AF-A0A3S9SUZ0-F1
#
_entry.id   AF-A0A3S9SUZ0-F1
#
_cell.length_a   1.000
_cell.length_b   1.000
_cell.length_c   1.000
_cell.angle_alpha   90.00
_cell.angle_beta   90.00
_cell.angle_gamma   90.00
#
_symmetry.space_group_name_H-M   'P 1'
#
loop_
_entity.id
_entity.type
_entity.pdbx_description
1 polymer ?
#
loop_
_entity_poly.entity_id
_entity_poly.type
_entity_poly.pdbx_seq_one_letter_code
_entity_poly.pdbx_strand_id
1 'polypeptide(L)'
;MGKSPFGKPQYILLSGIPEEVRSMRVKKRIMEWERKFGQVQSSSNIESGWIESPISRTKVEFMTDEQWLKAIEKYKTLKDKHPDDLKGGARELSRELEVQAHKHGQRFAKLVLHLPQDCYHGYYDAIIRGITKKETYKFDKKQDKIPPSESASFEDICSVIRYVSTLKGNPCAKEICEGVARLADYNWPEDILKYIVNCAVDPNNSIDNIIVEKSCEDIYINGINTVPGVAAITIARLLSENDNRFKIFKPAILHLINHHSAAVRSCAAACCSAMLKIDRDKALEYFLKLTDINDERLLATPKVKEFLYSAYHTHYNELKKIIKTMVKSRESKVAEIGTIVQIRSWLEYGKGEELTQICLNGSKTNRLELAKLFAKNYFEKKYFERVKEYLKNLFNDPSKEVRNAALQVFGKFGGSEVDQLKEILSICLKSPVFWDNPSVVLQALERCYSVDKISKEIFLLSDLMSTELTKNSRYLEKSLFLDVSVMIKLVLRLYDQGSYCSEIRSKCLDVIDQMLKARIGEVINELKDIER
;
A
#
# COMPACT_ATOMS: atom_id res chain seq x y z
N MET A 1 44.93 9.43 -41.99
CA MET A 1 43.74 10.23 -41.62
C MET A 1 43.01 9.53 -40.47
N GLY A 2 42.98 10.16 -39.29
CA GLY A 2 42.43 9.58 -38.06
C GLY A 2 40.91 9.43 -38.09
N LYS A 3 40.41 8.24 -37.75
CA LYS A 3 38.98 8.00 -37.55
C LYS A 3 38.56 8.65 -36.22
N SER A 4 37.82 9.75 -36.28
CA SER A 4 37.16 10.32 -35.10
C SER A 4 36.26 9.25 -34.44
N PRO A 5 36.42 8.97 -33.14
CA PRO A 5 35.71 7.88 -32.45
C PRO A 5 34.20 8.14 -32.25
N PHE A 6 33.70 9.31 -32.64
CA PHE A 6 32.35 9.77 -32.29
C PHE A 6 31.26 9.43 -33.32
N GLY A 7 31.61 9.09 -34.57
CA GLY A 7 30.62 9.00 -35.66
C GLY A 7 29.62 7.84 -35.50
N LYS A 8 30.10 6.63 -35.18
CA LYS A 8 29.24 5.44 -35.05
C LYS A 8 28.35 5.47 -33.79
N PRO A 9 28.85 5.85 -32.60
CA PRO A 9 27.99 6.02 -31.42
C PRO A 9 26.93 7.13 -31.60
N GLN A 10 27.30 8.26 -32.20
CA GLN A 10 26.35 9.34 -32.50
C GLN A 10 25.24 8.86 -33.45
N TYR A 11 25.59 8.07 -34.46
CA TYR A 11 24.59 7.50 -35.36
C TYR A 11 23.60 6.58 -34.64
N ILE A 12 24.07 5.67 -33.78
CA ILE A 12 23.21 4.78 -32.99
C ILE A 12 22.25 5.58 -32.11
N LEU A 13 22.75 6.59 -31.38
CA LEU A 13 21.94 7.43 -30.50
C LEU A 13 20.88 8.23 -31.25
N LEU A 14 21.26 8.86 -32.38
CA LEU A 14 20.32 9.65 -33.18
C LEU A 14 19.25 8.77 -33.83
N SER A 15 19.61 7.56 -34.27
CA SER A 15 18.68 6.58 -34.83
C SER A 15 17.72 5.99 -33.78
N GLY A 16 18.05 6.08 -32.49
CA GLY A 16 17.18 5.67 -31.39
C GLY A 16 16.06 6.67 -31.04
N ILE A 17 16.12 7.91 -31.54
CA ILE A 17 15.07 8.91 -31.35
C ILE A 17 13.87 8.52 -32.24
N PRO A 18 12.62 8.47 -31.75
CA PRO A 18 11.45 8.16 -32.58
C PRO A 18 11.34 9.13 -33.77
N GLU A 19 10.99 8.63 -34.95
CA GLU A 19 11.04 9.42 -36.18
C GLU A 19 10.14 10.66 -36.12
N GLU A 20 9.02 10.56 -35.39
CA GLU A 20 8.03 11.62 -35.25
C GLU A 20 8.57 12.87 -34.51
N VAL A 21 9.62 12.70 -33.69
CA VAL A 21 10.18 13.79 -32.85
C VAL A 21 11.58 14.24 -33.30
N ARG A 22 12.10 13.71 -34.42
CA ARG A 22 13.42 14.10 -34.95
C ARG A 22 13.36 15.48 -35.60
N SER A 23 14.21 16.40 -35.12
CA SER A 23 14.46 17.65 -35.83
C SER A 23 15.15 17.44 -37.18
N MET A 24 15.05 18.43 -38.09
CA MET A 24 15.73 18.41 -39.39
C MET A 24 17.25 18.22 -39.29
N ARG A 25 17.86 18.76 -38.23
CA ARG A 25 19.30 18.61 -37.97
C ARG A 25 19.67 17.15 -37.65
N VAL A 26 18.82 16.47 -36.87
CA VAL A 26 18.98 15.05 -36.54
C VAL A 26 18.80 14.18 -37.78
N LYS A 27 17.75 14.43 -38.58
CA LYS A 27 17.50 13.70 -39.84
C LYS A 27 18.67 13.78 -40.81
N LYS A 28 19.20 14.99 -41.06
CA LYS A 28 20.38 15.18 -41.93
C LYS A 28 21.60 14.42 -41.41
N ARG A 29 21.86 14.49 -40.11
CA ARG A 29 23.01 13.83 -39.48
C ARG A 29 22.90 12.30 -39.55
N ILE A 30 21.69 11.75 -39.40
CA ILE A 30 21.42 10.32 -39.58
C ILE A 30 21.74 9.91 -41.02
N MET A 31 21.25 10.64 -42.03
CA MET A 31 21.53 10.32 -43.45
C MET A 31 23.02 10.38 -43.79
N GLU A 32 23.75 11.35 -43.24
CA GLU A 32 25.21 11.44 -43.39
C GLU A 32 25.92 10.21 -42.82
N TRP A 33 25.47 9.74 -41.65
CA TRP A 33 26.05 8.58 -41.00
C TRP A 33 25.63 7.25 -41.63
N GLU A 34 24.40 7.16 -42.12
CA GLU A 34 23.91 6.00 -42.86
C GLU A 34 24.68 5.79 -44.16
N ARG A 35 24.98 6.86 -44.90
CA ARG A 35 25.87 6.80 -46.08
C ARG A 35 27.27 6.30 -45.73
N LYS A 36 27.76 6.62 -44.53
CA LYS A 36 29.13 6.29 -44.10
C LYS A 36 29.26 4.90 -43.46
N PHE A 37 28.24 4.46 -42.72
CA PHE A 37 28.28 3.27 -41.87
C PHE A 37 27.27 2.18 -42.26
N GLY A 38 26.40 2.44 -43.25
CA GLY A 38 25.30 1.56 -43.63
C GLY A 38 24.09 1.69 -42.72
N GLN A 39 23.06 0.86 -42.97
CA GLN A 39 21.88 0.82 -42.11
C GLN A 39 22.25 0.19 -40.76
N VAL A 40 22.01 0.92 -39.66
CA VAL A 40 22.24 0.39 -38.31
C VAL A 40 21.10 -0.56 -37.97
N GLN A 41 21.43 -1.81 -37.64
CA GLN A 41 20.49 -2.69 -36.95
C GLN A 41 20.21 -2.09 -35.57
N SER A 42 18.95 -1.83 -35.27
CA SER A 42 18.52 -1.47 -33.93
C SER A 42 18.93 -2.58 -32.96
N SER A 43 19.93 -2.33 -32.12
CA SER A 43 20.20 -3.19 -30.97
C SER A 43 19.09 -2.93 -29.96
N SER A 44 18.00 -3.69 -30.05
CA SER A 44 16.91 -3.73 -29.06
C SER A 44 17.29 -4.52 -27.81
N ASN A 45 18.52 -5.02 -27.73
CA ASN A 45 19.02 -5.70 -26.55
C ASN A 45 19.29 -4.65 -25.46
N ILE A 46 18.29 -4.41 -24.62
CA ILE A 46 18.52 -3.92 -23.26
C ILE A 46 19.30 -5.03 -22.56
N GLU A 47 20.63 -4.93 -22.52
CA GLU A 47 21.44 -5.75 -21.63
C GLU A 47 21.21 -5.25 -20.20
N SER A 48 20.23 -5.85 -19.54
CA SER A 48 20.01 -5.70 -18.11
C SER A 48 21.03 -6.56 -17.36
N GLY A 49 22.13 -5.95 -16.92
CA GLY A 49 23.10 -6.57 -16.03
C GLY A 49 22.93 -6.11 -14.58
N TRP A 50 23.11 -7.02 -13.62
CA TRP A 50 23.29 -6.65 -12.22
C TRP A 50 24.75 -6.29 -11.99
N ILE A 51 25.02 -5.12 -11.42
CA ILE A 51 26.40 -4.75 -11.03
C ILE A 51 26.78 -5.59 -9.81
N GLU A 52 27.74 -6.49 -9.99
CA GLU A 52 28.21 -7.38 -8.94
C GLU A 52 29.18 -6.68 -7.98
N SER A 53 29.41 -7.26 -6.80
CA SER A 53 30.48 -6.81 -5.91
C SER A 53 31.86 -6.94 -6.58
N PRO A 54 32.80 -6.00 -6.33
CA PRO A 54 34.18 -6.14 -6.81
C PRO A 54 34.87 -7.42 -6.33
N ILE A 55 34.38 -8.01 -5.22
CA ILE A 55 34.82 -9.30 -4.70
C ILE A 55 33.61 -10.23 -4.66
N SER A 56 33.71 -11.41 -5.28
CA SER A 56 32.59 -12.34 -5.40
C SER A 56 32.13 -12.87 -4.03
N ARG A 57 30.84 -13.18 -3.92
CA ARG A 57 30.21 -13.74 -2.70
C ARG A 57 30.97 -14.96 -2.13
N THR A 58 31.44 -15.84 -3.01
CA THR A 58 32.23 -17.02 -2.64
C THR A 58 33.59 -16.70 -2.05
N LYS A 59 34.18 -15.54 -2.38
CA LYS A 59 35.47 -15.11 -1.84
C LYS A 59 35.32 -14.38 -0.52
N VAL A 60 34.32 -13.49 -0.41
CA VAL A 60 34.07 -12.70 0.81
C VAL A 60 33.74 -13.58 2.03
N GLU A 61 33.18 -14.77 1.83
CA GLU A 61 32.88 -15.74 2.89
C GLU A 61 34.14 -16.25 3.61
N PHE A 62 35.27 -16.30 2.92
CA PHE A 62 36.54 -16.77 3.48
C PHE A 62 37.52 -15.64 3.78
N MET A 63 37.10 -14.37 3.62
CA MET A 63 37.98 -13.24 3.86
C MET A 63 38.30 -13.07 5.35
N THR A 64 39.57 -12.87 5.69
CA THR A 64 40.04 -12.46 7.02
C THR A 64 39.78 -10.97 7.27
N ASP A 65 39.89 -10.52 8.52
CA ASP A 65 39.70 -9.10 8.88
C ASP A 65 40.70 -8.19 8.16
N GLU A 66 41.96 -8.60 8.06
CA GLU A 66 42.98 -7.87 7.29
C GLU A 66 42.63 -7.76 5.80
N GLN A 67 42.05 -8.81 5.22
CA GLN A 67 41.62 -8.79 3.82
C GLN A 67 40.43 -7.85 3.63
N TRP A 68 39.50 -7.80 4.59
CA TRP A 68 38.40 -6.82 4.59
C TRP A 68 38.91 -5.39 4.68
N LEU A 69 39.84 -5.10 5.61
CA LEU A 69 40.44 -3.78 5.73
C LEU A 69 41.16 -3.35 4.45
N LYS A 70 41.94 -4.25 3.83
CA LYS A 70 42.59 -3.98 2.53
C LYS A 70 41.58 -3.75 1.41
N ALA A 71 40.48 -4.50 1.38
CA ALA A 71 39.43 -4.32 0.38
C ALA A 71 38.69 -2.99 0.55
N ILE A 72 38.38 -2.60 1.79
CA ILE A 72 37.75 -1.32 2.12
C ILE A 72 38.67 -0.15 1.79
N GLU A 73 39.98 -0.27 2.06
CA GLU A 73 40.95 0.76 1.65
C GLU A 73 41.09 0.87 0.13
N LYS A 74 40.98 -0.26 -0.60
CA LYS A 74 40.98 -0.27 -2.07
C LYS A 74 39.71 0.35 -2.67
N TYR A 75 38.55 0.08 -2.07
CA TYR A 75 37.25 0.60 -2.48
C TYR A 75 36.75 1.60 -1.44
N LYS A 76 37.54 2.63 -1.20
CA LYS A 76 37.38 3.55 -0.06
C LYS A 76 36.21 4.49 -0.23
N THR A 77 35.95 4.95 -1.44
CA THR A 77 34.96 5.96 -1.78
C THR A 77 34.03 5.47 -2.89
N LEU A 78 32.91 6.16 -3.09
CA LEU A 78 32.00 5.87 -4.22
C LEU A 78 32.62 6.12 -5.61
N LYS A 79 33.78 6.79 -5.67
CA LYS A 79 34.51 7.03 -6.93
C LYS A 79 35.40 5.84 -7.30
N ASP A 80 35.75 4.99 -6.34
CA ASP A 80 36.62 3.84 -6.56
C ASP A 80 35.82 2.72 -7.23
N LYS A 81 36.14 2.45 -8.48
CA LYS A 81 35.44 1.46 -9.32
C LYS A 81 36.34 0.29 -9.65
N HIS A 82 35.74 -0.88 -9.82
CA HIS A 82 36.44 -2.01 -10.41
C HIS A 82 36.75 -1.71 -11.89
N PRO A 83 37.88 -2.16 -12.46
CA PRO A 83 38.18 -2.03 -13.90
C PRO A 83 37.22 -2.78 -14.85
N ASP A 84 36.27 -3.54 -14.29
CA ASP A 84 35.30 -4.34 -15.03
C ASP A 84 33.96 -3.64 -14.84
N ASP A 85 33.33 -3.18 -15.92
CA ASP A 85 32.12 -2.34 -15.88
C ASP A 85 30.91 -3.09 -15.30
N LEU A 86 30.97 -4.43 -15.22
CA LEU A 86 29.94 -5.26 -14.58
C LEU A 86 30.19 -5.46 -13.08
N LYS A 87 31.27 -4.91 -12.53
CA LYS A 87 31.60 -4.95 -11.11
C LYS A 87 31.65 -3.56 -10.51
N GLY A 88 31.00 -3.43 -9.36
CA GLY A 88 30.85 -2.19 -8.63
C GLY A 88 32.07 -1.83 -7.80
N GLY A 89 31.83 -1.00 -6.79
CA GLY A 89 32.86 -0.51 -5.89
C GLY A 89 32.42 -0.58 -4.43
N ALA A 90 32.59 0.53 -3.71
CA ALA A 90 32.31 0.57 -2.28
C ALA A 90 30.87 0.19 -1.90
N ARG A 91 29.90 0.61 -2.71
CA ARG A 91 28.48 0.32 -2.47
C ARG A 91 28.18 -1.16 -2.59
N GLU A 92 28.63 -1.81 -3.64
CA GLU A 92 28.37 -3.24 -3.85
C GLU A 92 29.15 -4.09 -2.83
N LEU A 93 30.38 -3.71 -2.49
CA LEU A 93 31.14 -4.39 -1.43
C LEU A 93 30.46 -4.24 -0.07
N SER A 94 29.87 -3.10 0.25
CA SER A 94 29.12 -2.91 1.50
C SER A 94 27.91 -3.84 1.63
N ARG A 95 27.27 -4.23 0.52
CA ARG A 95 26.15 -5.20 0.56
C ARG A 95 26.64 -6.60 0.94
N GLU A 96 27.78 -7.01 0.41
CA GLU A 96 28.41 -8.27 0.83
C GLU A 96 28.86 -8.22 2.29
N LEU A 97 29.38 -7.07 2.73
CA LEU A 97 29.75 -6.84 4.13
C LEU A 97 28.55 -6.99 5.08
N GLU A 98 27.38 -6.47 4.72
CA GLU A 98 26.15 -6.64 5.51
C GLU A 98 25.77 -8.12 5.66
N VAL A 99 25.84 -8.89 4.57
CA VAL A 99 25.55 -10.33 4.58
C VAL A 99 26.51 -11.07 5.52
N GLN A 100 27.81 -10.75 5.47
CA GLN A 100 28.80 -11.39 6.33
C GLN A 100 28.68 -10.94 7.79
N ALA A 101 28.36 -9.67 8.04
CA ALA A 101 28.07 -9.16 9.37
C ALA A 101 26.82 -9.82 9.98
N HIS A 102 25.83 -10.20 9.18
CA HIS A 102 24.70 -10.98 9.67
C HIS A 102 25.10 -12.41 10.03
N LYS A 103 25.94 -13.07 9.22
CA LYS A 103 26.41 -14.45 9.49
C LYS A 103 27.33 -14.54 10.71
N HIS A 104 28.28 -13.59 10.83
CA HIS A 104 29.37 -13.61 11.80
C HIS A 104 29.39 -12.32 12.64
N GLY A 105 28.26 -12.01 13.27
CA GLY A 105 28.03 -10.73 13.94
C GLY A 105 29.08 -10.36 14.98
N GLN A 106 29.50 -11.29 15.83
CA GLN A 106 30.51 -10.99 16.86
C GLN A 106 31.85 -10.56 16.26
N ARG A 107 32.28 -11.23 15.18
CA ARG A 107 33.50 -10.88 14.44
C ARG A 107 33.39 -9.50 13.81
N PHE A 108 32.31 -9.23 13.08
CA PHE A 108 32.16 -7.96 12.36
C PHE A 108 31.89 -6.77 13.30
N ALA A 109 31.32 -6.99 14.48
CA ALA A 109 31.21 -5.98 15.52
C ALA A 109 32.58 -5.54 16.09
N LYS A 110 33.60 -6.40 16.03
CA LYS A 110 34.99 -6.02 16.37
C LYS A 110 35.71 -5.38 15.18
N LEU A 111 35.46 -5.88 13.97
CA LEU A 111 36.05 -5.35 12.74
C LEU A 111 35.69 -3.88 12.51
N VAL A 112 34.43 -3.50 12.74
CA VAL A 112 33.96 -2.13 12.48
C VAL A 112 34.74 -1.07 13.25
N LEU A 113 35.23 -1.40 14.46
CA LEU A 113 36.02 -0.51 15.31
C LEU A 113 37.40 -0.17 14.72
N HIS A 114 37.83 -0.90 13.70
CA HIS A 114 39.13 -0.76 13.04
C HIS A 114 39.00 -0.23 11.60
N LEU A 115 37.79 0.08 11.12
CA LEU A 115 37.61 0.64 9.79
C LEU A 115 38.23 2.04 9.70
N PRO A 116 38.80 2.42 8.53
CA PRO A 116 39.25 3.78 8.30
C PRO A 116 38.11 4.79 8.46
N GLN A 117 38.33 5.87 9.23
CA GLN A 117 37.28 6.87 9.48
C GLN A 117 36.87 7.67 8.22
N ASP A 118 37.74 7.69 7.21
CA ASP A 118 37.54 8.40 5.94
C ASP A 118 37.06 7.49 4.80
N CYS A 119 36.64 6.24 5.11
CA CYS A 119 35.99 5.36 4.13
C CYS A 119 34.51 5.70 3.94
N TYR A 120 33.91 5.11 2.91
CA TYR A 120 32.49 5.24 2.60
C TYR A 120 31.63 4.79 3.80
N HIS A 121 30.81 5.70 4.33
CA HIS A 121 30.00 5.46 5.53
C HIS A 121 29.09 4.22 5.42
N GLY A 122 28.69 3.86 4.19
CA GLY A 122 27.85 2.68 3.96
C GLY A 122 28.47 1.36 4.42
N TYR A 123 29.79 1.28 4.66
CA TYR A 123 30.39 0.12 5.32
C TYR A 123 29.99 0.01 6.79
N TYR A 124 29.98 1.12 7.53
CA TYR A 124 29.49 1.15 8.91
C TYR A 124 28.01 0.82 8.95
N ASP A 125 27.23 1.39 8.04
CA ASP A 125 25.80 1.11 7.96
C ASP A 125 25.51 -0.37 7.69
N ALA A 126 26.25 -0.97 6.75
CA ALA A 126 26.15 -2.38 6.42
C ALA A 126 26.42 -3.29 7.62
N ILE A 127 27.45 -2.98 8.42
CA ILE A 127 27.74 -3.76 9.62
C ILE A 127 26.63 -3.58 10.66
N ILE A 128 26.17 -2.34 10.92
CA ILE A 128 25.06 -2.09 11.86
C ILE A 128 23.80 -2.86 11.41
N ARG A 129 23.43 -2.81 10.12
CA ARG A 129 22.31 -3.59 9.58
C ARG A 129 22.48 -5.07 9.83
N GLY A 130 23.64 -5.63 9.48
CA GLY A 130 23.92 -7.05 9.62
C GLY A 130 23.81 -7.54 11.07
N ILE A 131 24.47 -6.85 12.01
CA ILE A 131 24.54 -7.29 13.42
C ILE A 131 23.25 -7.05 14.20
N THR A 132 22.37 -6.14 13.74
CA THR A 132 21.08 -5.86 14.39
C THR A 132 19.87 -6.45 13.64
N LYS A 133 20.11 -7.30 12.64
CA LYS A 133 19.06 -7.99 11.87
C LYS A 133 18.48 -9.15 12.68
N LYS A 134 17.17 -9.13 12.96
CA LYS A 134 16.42 -10.27 13.51
C LYS A 134 16.15 -11.30 12.40
N GLU A 135 16.22 -12.61 12.73
CA GLU A 135 16.03 -13.74 11.80
C GLU A 135 14.70 -13.71 11.01
N THR A 136 13.73 -12.91 11.44
CA THR A 136 12.39 -12.80 10.83
C THR A 136 12.30 -11.81 9.65
N TYR A 137 13.33 -11.00 9.37
CA TYR A 137 13.32 -10.04 8.25
C TYR A 137 13.70 -10.71 6.91
N LYS A 138 12.68 -11.24 6.23
CA LYS A 138 12.76 -11.80 4.87
C LYS A 138 12.92 -10.69 3.82
N PHE A 139 14.15 -10.21 3.62
CA PHE A 139 14.54 -9.70 2.30
C PHE A 139 14.93 -10.91 1.45
N ASP A 140 14.21 -11.10 0.34
CA ASP A 140 14.35 -12.14 -0.67
C ASP A 140 14.05 -13.59 -0.28
N LYS A 141 12.99 -14.13 -0.91
CA LYS A 141 12.54 -15.54 -0.85
C LYS A 141 13.55 -16.56 -1.43
N LYS A 142 14.81 -16.18 -1.70
CA LYS A 142 15.76 -17.02 -2.43
C LYS A 142 17.17 -17.12 -1.84
N GLN A 143 17.47 -16.50 -0.69
CA GLN A 143 18.76 -16.75 -0.03
C GLN A 143 18.62 -17.78 1.06
N ASP A 144 19.56 -18.73 1.04
CA ASP A 144 19.62 -19.90 1.91
C ASP A 144 19.34 -19.56 3.37
N LYS A 145 18.57 -20.45 4.01
CA LYS A 145 18.34 -20.51 5.45
C LYS A 145 19.65 -20.86 6.18
N ILE A 146 20.63 -19.98 6.14
CA ILE A 146 21.84 -20.10 6.95
C ILE A 146 21.57 -19.29 8.21
N PRO A 147 21.27 -19.93 9.36
CA PRO A 147 21.15 -19.22 10.62
C PRO A 147 22.49 -18.52 10.94
N PRO A 148 22.48 -17.36 11.60
CA PRO A 148 23.70 -16.70 12.07
C PRO A 148 24.54 -17.71 12.84
N SER A 149 25.79 -17.96 12.44
CA SER A 149 26.65 -18.89 13.15
C SER A 149 27.11 -18.30 14.48
N GLU A 150 27.23 -16.96 14.55
CA GLU A 150 27.56 -16.20 15.77
C GLU A 150 26.87 -14.83 15.74
N SER A 151 25.78 -14.65 16.49
CA SER A 151 25.16 -13.33 16.65
C SER A 151 26.07 -12.40 17.48
N ALA A 152 26.09 -11.10 17.16
CA ALA A 152 26.79 -10.12 17.99
C ALA A 152 26.14 -10.05 19.39
N SER A 153 26.96 -9.96 20.43
CA SER A 153 26.42 -9.75 21.78
C SER A 153 25.82 -8.34 21.88
N PHE A 154 24.92 -8.14 22.85
CA PHE A 154 24.33 -6.82 23.06
C PHE A 154 25.38 -5.75 23.42
N GLU A 155 26.41 -6.10 24.19
CA GLU A 155 27.48 -5.17 24.54
C GLU A 155 28.36 -4.83 23.33
N ASP A 156 28.61 -5.80 22.43
CA ASP A 156 29.29 -5.54 21.17
C ASP A 156 28.49 -4.54 20.33
N ILE A 157 27.18 -4.72 20.21
CA ILE A 157 26.29 -3.80 19.48
C ILE A 157 26.34 -2.39 20.11
N CYS A 158 26.29 -2.29 21.44
CA CYS A 158 26.42 -1.01 22.14
C CYS A 158 27.77 -0.34 21.86
N SER A 159 28.86 -1.11 21.86
CA SER A 159 30.20 -0.63 21.56
C SER A 159 30.33 -0.13 20.12
N VAL A 160 29.75 -0.84 19.15
CA VAL A 160 29.67 -0.42 17.76
C VAL A 160 28.92 0.90 17.64
N ILE A 161 27.72 1.01 18.24
CA ILE A 161 26.93 2.25 18.20
C ILE A 161 27.71 3.43 18.79
N ARG A 162 28.34 3.24 19.96
CA ARG A 162 29.17 4.27 20.59
C ARG A 162 30.29 4.71 19.66
N TYR A 163 31.05 3.78 19.11
CA TYR A 163 32.13 4.11 18.18
C TYR A 163 31.63 4.86 16.94
N VAL A 164 30.62 4.32 16.25
CA VAL A 164 30.10 4.90 15.01
C VAL A 164 29.47 6.27 15.25
N SER A 165 28.86 6.50 16.42
CA SER A 165 28.31 7.81 16.79
C SER A 165 29.37 8.93 16.91
N THR A 166 30.65 8.58 17.04
CA THR A 166 31.76 9.55 17.11
C THR A 166 32.27 9.98 15.73
N LEU A 167 31.82 9.33 14.64
CA LEU A 167 32.26 9.67 13.29
C LEU A 167 31.84 11.11 12.94
N LYS A 168 32.77 11.85 12.33
CA LYS A 168 32.57 13.26 11.99
C LYS A 168 31.36 13.44 11.08
N GLY A 169 30.44 14.33 11.48
CA GLY A 169 29.22 14.63 10.74
C GLY A 169 28.09 13.61 10.94
N ASN A 170 28.30 12.63 11.84
CA ASN A 170 27.32 11.61 12.21
C ASN A 170 26.60 10.94 11.01
N PRO A 171 27.36 10.42 10.02
CA PRO A 171 26.78 9.96 8.75
C PRO A 171 25.87 8.73 8.91
N CYS A 172 25.99 8.00 10.02
CA CYS A 172 25.26 6.75 10.29
C CYS A 172 24.09 6.95 11.26
N ALA A 173 23.71 8.19 11.57
CA ALA A 173 22.67 8.49 12.57
C ALA A 173 21.35 7.76 12.30
N LYS A 174 20.92 7.75 11.03
CA LYS A 174 19.71 7.06 10.58
C LYS A 174 19.79 5.56 10.85
N GLU A 175 20.90 4.94 10.42
CA GLU A 175 21.10 3.50 10.55
C GLU A 175 21.23 3.06 12.02
N ILE A 176 21.90 3.85 12.86
CA ILE A 176 21.92 3.62 14.31
C ILE A 176 20.49 3.63 14.88
N CYS A 177 19.68 4.63 14.52
CA CYS A 177 18.28 4.68 14.97
C CYS A 177 17.50 3.43 14.54
N GLU A 178 17.63 3.01 13.28
CA GLU A 178 16.96 1.80 12.77
C GLU A 178 17.45 0.51 13.44
N GLY A 179 18.74 0.38 13.72
CA GLY A 179 19.31 -0.75 14.46
C GLY A 179 18.77 -0.83 15.88
N VAL A 180 18.73 0.31 16.59
CA VAL A 180 18.12 0.42 17.93
C VAL A 180 16.62 0.08 17.87
N ALA A 181 15.91 0.57 16.86
CA ALA A 181 14.48 0.29 16.64
C ALA A 181 14.18 -1.18 16.34
N ARG A 182 15.13 -1.94 15.78
CA ARG A 182 14.99 -3.40 15.51
C ARG A 182 15.11 -4.24 16.78
N LEU A 183 15.90 -3.77 17.75
CA LEU A 183 16.12 -4.41 19.04
C LEU A 183 15.49 -3.59 20.19
N ALA A 184 14.33 -2.97 19.96
CA ALA A 184 13.72 -2.04 20.92
C ALA A 184 13.36 -2.70 22.27
N ASP A 185 13.17 -4.02 22.25
CA ASP A 185 12.90 -4.93 23.36
C ASP A 185 14.10 -5.10 24.31
N TYR A 186 15.30 -4.73 23.87
CA TYR A 186 16.51 -4.82 24.70
C TYR A 186 16.58 -3.68 25.71
N ASN A 187 17.30 -3.90 26.81
CA ASN A 187 17.52 -2.88 27.84
C ASN A 187 18.65 -1.93 27.46
N TRP A 188 18.37 -1.04 26.51
CA TRP A 188 19.30 -0.02 26.02
C TRP A 188 19.88 0.88 27.12
N PRO A 189 21.22 1.00 27.21
CA PRO A 189 21.90 1.96 28.08
C PRO A 189 21.44 3.41 27.88
N GLU A 190 21.43 4.19 28.96
CA GLU A 190 20.93 5.57 28.94
C GLU A 190 21.71 6.48 27.98
N ASP A 191 23.01 6.28 27.81
CA ASP A 191 23.83 7.02 26.85
C ASP A 191 23.36 6.82 25.40
N ILE A 192 22.98 5.59 25.03
CA ILE A 192 22.43 5.29 23.71
C ILE A 192 21.02 5.89 23.55
N LEU A 193 20.18 5.82 24.59
CA LEU A 193 18.86 6.48 24.58
C LEU A 193 18.99 8.01 24.40
N LYS A 194 19.96 8.64 25.08
CA LYS A 194 20.30 10.06 24.91
C LYS A 194 20.83 10.37 23.51
N TYR A 195 21.59 9.47 22.92
CA TYR A 195 22.00 9.61 21.52
C TYR A 195 20.79 9.64 20.57
N ILE A 196 19.78 8.77 20.76
CA ILE A 196 18.53 8.82 19.99
C ILE A 196 17.77 10.14 20.20
N VAL A 197 17.77 10.69 21.43
CA VAL A 197 17.23 12.03 21.71
C VAL A 197 17.97 13.09 20.87
N ASN A 198 19.30 13.05 20.82
CA ASN A 198 20.09 13.99 20.03
C ASN A 198 19.80 13.87 18.53
N CYS A 199 19.65 12.65 18.00
CA CYS A 199 19.24 12.43 16.61
C CYS A 199 17.91 13.12 16.26
N ALA A 200 16.99 13.22 17.22
CA ALA A 200 15.69 13.84 17.02
C ALA A 200 15.71 15.38 17.05
N VAL A 201 16.69 16.01 17.72
CA VAL A 201 16.68 17.45 18.01
C VAL A 201 17.83 18.24 17.38
N ASP A 202 18.89 17.58 16.93
CA ASP A 202 20.04 18.24 16.32
C ASP A 202 19.66 18.80 14.93
N PRO A 203 19.79 20.13 14.72
CA PRO A 203 19.42 20.76 13.45
C PRO A 203 20.29 20.31 12.26
N ASN A 204 21.49 19.77 12.50
CA ASN A 204 22.37 19.28 11.44
C ASN A 204 21.89 17.95 10.83
N ASN A 205 20.99 17.25 11.52
CA ASN A 205 20.44 15.96 11.09
C ASN A 205 19.26 16.09 10.12
N SER A 206 18.84 17.32 9.77
CA SER A 206 17.68 17.58 8.91
C SER A 206 17.95 17.49 7.40
N ILE A 207 19.08 16.95 6.96
CA ILE A 207 19.49 17.02 5.55
C ILE A 207 19.55 15.62 4.95
N ASP A 208 18.64 15.33 4.02
CA ASP A 208 18.92 14.50 2.84
C ASP A 208 17.81 14.69 1.79
N ASN A 209 18.17 14.52 0.51
CA ASN A 209 17.39 14.70 -0.72
C ASN A 209 15.85 14.55 -0.56
N ILE A 210 15.20 15.64 -0.16
CA ILE A 210 13.74 15.72 -0.06
C ILE A 210 13.19 15.59 -1.47
N ILE A 211 12.40 14.53 -1.72
CA ILE A 211 11.58 14.48 -2.92
C ILE A 211 10.58 15.63 -2.79
N VAL A 212 10.43 16.47 -3.82
CA VAL A 212 9.39 17.51 -3.82
C VAL A 212 8.06 16.84 -3.47
N GLU A 213 7.45 17.21 -2.34
CA GLU A 213 6.25 16.58 -1.80
C GLU A 213 5.06 16.86 -2.73
N LYS A 214 4.72 15.90 -3.58
CA LYS A 214 3.60 16.02 -4.53
C LYS A 214 2.33 15.32 -4.02
N SER A 215 2.47 14.42 -3.04
CA SER A 215 1.39 13.61 -2.50
C SER A 215 1.48 13.44 -0.98
N CYS A 216 0.41 12.89 -0.38
CA CYS A 216 0.38 12.56 1.05
C CYS A 216 1.38 11.44 1.40
N GLU A 217 1.59 10.50 0.47
CA GLU A 217 2.56 9.41 0.59
C GLU A 217 4.00 9.94 0.60
N ASP A 218 4.30 10.94 -0.22
CA ASP A 218 5.64 11.56 -0.28
C ASP A 218 6.04 12.17 1.07
N ILE A 219 5.08 12.78 1.80
CA ILE A 219 5.35 13.37 3.13
C ILE A 219 5.93 12.33 4.09
N TYR A 220 5.29 11.15 4.18
CA TYR A 220 5.78 10.11 5.08
C TYR A 220 7.09 9.48 4.58
N ILE A 221 7.23 9.26 3.28
CA ILE A 221 8.46 8.72 2.67
C ILE A 221 9.64 9.66 2.91
N ASN A 222 9.43 10.97 2.74
CA ASN A 222 10.44 11.96 3.07
C ASN A 222 10.78 11.93 4.55
N GLY A 223 9.77 11.80 5.43
CA GLY A 223 9.96 11.73 6.87
C GLY A 223 10.90 10.61 7.27
N ILE A 224 10.64 9.38 6.83
CA ILE A 224 11.48 8.21 7.13
C ILE A 224 12.85 8.24 6.43
N ASN A 225 13.07 9.17 5.51
CA ASN A 225 14.38 9.42 4.90
C ASN A 225 15.21 10.48 5.63
N THR A 226 14.65 11.11 6.67
CA THR A 226 15.39 12.02 7.55
C THR A 226 15.78 11.35 8.85
N VAL A 227 16.88 11.80 9.46
CA VAL A 227 17.31 11.31 10.78
C VAL A 227 16.27 11.62 11.88
N PRO A 228 15.69 12.84 12.00
CA PRO A 228 14.64 13.10 12.99
C PRO A 228 13.40 12.24 12.80
N GLY A 229 12.99 11.97 11.56
CA GLY A 229 11.84 11.11 11.30
C GLY A 229 12.09 9.66 11.72
N VAL A 230 13.25 9.10 11.42
CA VAL A 230 13.62 7.75 11.91
C VAL A 230 13.79 7.72 13.42
N ALA A 231 14.37 8.76 14.03
CA ALA A 231 14.44 8.89 15.48
C ALA A 231 13.04 8.89 16.11
N ALA A 232 12.05 9.58 15.51
CA ALA A 232 10.67 9.55 15.97
C ALA A 232 10.05 8.14 15.96
N ILE A 233 10.25 7.37 14.89
CA ILE A 233 9.78 5.98 14.81
C ILE A 233 10.51 5.09 15.84
N THR A 234 11.79 5.33 16.05
CA THR A 234 12.63 4.61 17.02
C THR A 234 12.15 4.85 18.44
N ILE A 235 11.93 6.11 18.81
CA ILE A 235 11.39 6.53 20.11
C ILE A 235 10.03 5.87 20.35
N ALA A 236 9.13 5.90 19.38
CA ALA A 236 7.80 5.29 19.49
C ALA A 236 7.87 3.78 19.78
N ARG A 237 8.79 3.05 19.13
CA ARG A 237 9.04 1.64 19.40
C ARG A 237 9.62 1.41 20.80
N LEU A 238 10.65 2.15 21.18
CA LEU A 238 11.28 2.04 22.50
C LEU A 238 10.29 2.33 23.64
N LEU A 239 9.37 3.28 23.46
CA LEU A 239 8.29 3.57 24.39
C LEU A 239 7.23 2.46 24.46
N SER A 240 6.94 1.83 23.33
CA SER A 240 5.97 0.73 23.28
C SER A 240 6.44 -0.50 24.04
N GLU A 241 7.76 -0.69 24.15
CA GLU A 241 8.40 -1.77 24.92
C GLU A 241 8.58 -1.42 26.40
N ASN A 242 8.87 -0.15 26.73
CA ASN A 242 9.05 0.28 28.11
C ASN A 242 8.64 1.76 28.29
N ASP A 243 7.49 1.96 28.92
CA ASP A 243 6.89 3.27 29.16
C ASP A 243 7.69 4.16 30.14
N ASN A 244 8.50 3.57 31.03
CA ASN A 244 9.38 4.33 31.93
C ASN A 244 10.39 5.20 31.18
N ARG A 245 10.67 4.88 29.91
CA ARG A 245 11.54 5.68 29.02
C ARG A 245 10.91 7.01 28.62
N PHE A 246 9.62 7.24 28.89
CA PHE A 246 8.93 8.49 28.57
C PHE A 246 9.65 9.72 29.13
N LYS A 247 10.19 9.65 30.37
CA LYS A 247 10.93 10.77 30.96
C LYS A 247 12.16 11.18 30.14
N ILE A 248 12.87 10.20 29.59
CA ILE A 248 14.06 10.42 28.75
C ILE A 248 13.66 11.01 27.40
N PHE A 249 12.61 10.49 26.78
CA PHE A 249 12.21 10.87 25.42
C PHE A 249 11.30 12.09 25.32
N LYS A 250 10.67 12.52 26.42
CA LYS A 250 9.74 13.66 26.42
C LYS A 250 10.28 14.92 25.71
N PRO A 251 11.54 15.35 25.90
CA PRO A 251 12.08 16.52 25.20
C PRO A 251 12.12 16.33 23.67
N ALA A 252 12.59 15.16 23.20
CA ALA A 252 12.62 14.81 21.79
C ALA A 252 11.21 14.75 21.17
N ILE A 253 10.25 14.15 21.86
CA ILE A 253 8.86 14.06 21.40
C ILE A 253 8.28 15.47 21.23
N LEU A 254 8.46 16.35 22.21
CA LEU A 254 7.98 17.73 22.14
C LEU A 254 8.63 18.50 20.98
N HIS A 255 9.91 18.27 20.71
CA HIS A 255 10.58 18.87 19.55
C HIS A 255 9.98 18.35 18.23
N LEU A 256 9.84 17.02 18.10
CA LEU A 256 9.38 16.36 16.88
C LEU A 256 7.92 16.70 16.52
N ILE A 257 7.01 16.78 17.49
CA ILE A 257 5.60 17.17 17.21
C ILE A 257 5.48 18.63 16.77
N ASN A 258 6.41 19.50 17.17
CA ASN A 258 6.43 20.91 16.80
C ASN A 258 7.34 21.19 15.60
N HIS A 259 7.97 20.17 15.01
CA HIS A 259 8.96 20.34 13.95
C HIS A 259 8.39 21.07 12.73
N HIS A 260 9.14 21.95 12.09
CA HIS A 260 8.62 22.79 10.99
C HIS A 260 8.18 21.97 9.76
N SER A 261 8.80 20.82 9.52
CA SER A 261 8.48 19.93 8.39
C SER A 261 7.32 18.97 8.71
N ALA A 262 6.30 18.97 7.84
CA ALA A 262 5.21 18.00 7.87
C ALA A 262 5.70 16.55 7.75
N ALA A 263 6.79 16.32 7.01
CA ALA A 263 7.42 15.01 6.85
C ALA A 263 7.90 14.43 8.20
N VAL A 264 8.61 15.22 9.00
CA VAL A 264 9.06 14.81 10.34
C VAL A 264 7.86 14.64 11.29
N ARG A 265 6.91 15.57 11.26
CA ARG A 265 5.67 15.46 12.05
C ARG A 265 4.89 14.18 11.72
N SER A 266 4.86 13.76 10.46
CA SER A 266 4.20 12.52 10.06
C SER A 266 4.79 11.30 10.76
N CYS A 267 6.11 11.27 10.99
CA CYS A 267 6.77 10.21 11.75
C CYS A 267 6.51 10.36 13.26
N ALA A 268 6.49 11.58 13.78
CA ALA A 268 6.21 11.90 15.18
C ALA A 268 4.83 11.41 15.64
N ALA A 269 3.87 11.23 14.74
CA ALA A 269 2.57 10.65 15.06
C ALA A 269 2.67 9.23 15.65
N ALA A 270 3.72 8.48 15.32
CA ALA A 270 4.00 7.19 15.96
C ALA A 270 4.26 7.31 17.46
N CYS A 271 4.91 8.41 17.90
CA CYS A 271 5.12 8.67 19.33
C CYS A 271 3.79 8.90 20.05
N CYS A 272 2.88 9.68 19.45
CA CYS A 272 1.54 9.88 20.00
C CYS A 272 0.78 8.55 20.11
N SER A 273 0.88 7.66 19.12
CA SER A 273 0.26 6.33 19.19
C SER A 273 0.84 5.47 20.31
N ALA A 274 2.16 5.46 20.51
CA ALA A 274 2.79 4.75 21.62
C ALA A 274 2.32 5.30 22.98
N MET A 275 2.12 6.62 23.07
CA MET A 275 1.64 7.28 24.29
C MET A 275 0.19 6.94 24.66
N LEU A 276 -0.64 6.42 23.75
CA LEU A 276 -2.02 6.01 24.07
C LEU A 276 -2.10 4.92 25.16
N LYS A 277 -1.02 4.16 25.38
CA LYS A 277 -0.92 3.19 26.48
C LYS A 277 -0.43 3.80 27.79
N ILE A 278 0.26 4.93 27.73
CA ILE A 278 0.92 5.59 28.86
C ILE A 278 -0.01 6.64 29.48
N ASP A 279 -0.47 7.59 28.66
CA ASP A 279 -1.32 8.70 29.05
C ASP A 279 -2.13 9.13 27.81
N ARG A 280 -3.38 8.70 27.77
CA ARG A 280 -4.27 8.90 26.62
C ARG A 280 -4.57 10.37 26.34
N ASP A 281 -4.73 11.18 27.38
CA ASP A 281 -5.10 12.58 27.21
C ASP A 281 -3.90 13.41 26.76
N LYS A 282 -2.70 13.12 27.29
CA LYS A 282 -1.46 13.73 26.74
C LYS A 282 -1.17 13.28 25.32
N ALA A 283 -1.43 12.02 24.98
CA ALA A 283 -1.28 11.53 23.62
C ALA A 283 -2.16 12.33 22.64
N LEU A 284 -3.41 12.60 23.02
CA LEU A 284 -4.30 13.46 22.26
C LEU A 284 -3.78 14.90 22.20
N GLU A 285 -3.39 15.51 23.33
CA GLU A 285 -2.85 16.87 23.37
C GLU A 285 -1.68 17.04 22.39
N TYR A 286 -0.74 16.08 22.40
CA TYR A 286 0.42 16.10 21.53
C TYR A 286 0.05 15.87 20.06
N PHE A 287 -0.93 15.02 19.79
CA PHE A 287 -1.45 14.81 18.45
C PHE A 287 -2.15 16.07 17.88
N LEU A 288 -2.91 16.79 18.71
CA LEU A 288 -3.53 18.05 18.29
C LEU A 288 -2.48 19.10 17.94
N LYS A 289 -1.42 19.23 18.75
CA LYS A 289 -0.26 20.09 18.43
C LYS A 289 0.47 19.68 17.16
N LEU A 290 0.66 18.38 16.96
CA LEU A 290 1.29 17.82 15.77
C LEU A 290 0.52 18.18 14.50
N THR A 291 -0.80 18.09 14.54
CA THR A 291 -1.68 18.35 13.39
C THR A 291 -1.97 19.84 13.17
N ASP A 292 -1.57 20.70 14.10
CA ASP A 292 -1.59 22.16 13.94
C ASP A 292 -0.42 22.64 13.07
N ILE A 293 -0.55 22.40 11.77
CA ILE A 293 0.36 22.87 10.71
C ILE A 293 -0.45 23.19 9.45
N ASN A 294 0.03 24.15 8.66
CA ASN A 294 -0.62 24.57 7.42
C ASN A 294 -0.33 23.61 6.24
N ASP A 295 -0.52 22.31 6.44
CA ASP A 295 -0.47 21.28 5.39
C ASP A 295 -1.42 20.11 5.75
N GLU A 296 -2.64 20.14 5.22
CA GLU A 296 -3.67 19.14 5.52
C GLU A 296 -3.31 17.73 5.01
N ARG A 297 -2.37 17.60 4.06
CA ARG A 297 -1.90 16.30 3.55
C ARG A 297 -1.28 15.45 4.65
N LEU A 298 -0.75 16.07 5.72
CA LEU A 298 -0.29 15.39 6.93
C LEU A 298 -1.36 14.46 7.51
N LEU A 299 -2.63 14.85 7.46
CA LEU A 299 -3.76 14.11 8.04
C LEU A 299 -3.99 12.76 7.35
N ALA A 300 -3.55 12.61 6.11
CA ALA A 300 -3.66 11.37 5.35
C ALA A 300 -2.43 10.44 5.48
N THR A 301 -1.40 10.84 6.22
CA THR A 301 -0.18 10.04 6.37
C THR A 301 -0.42 8.76 7.19
N PRO A 302 0.36 7.68 6.96
CA PRO A 302 0.09 6.37 7.58
C PRO A 302 0.04 6.41 9.12
N LYS A 303 0.96 7.12 9.78
CA LYS A 303 1.02 7.17 11.24
C LYS A 303 -0.03 8.06 11.88
N VAL A 304 -0.45 9.12 11.19
CA VAL A 304 -1.62 9.92 11.61
C VAL A 304 -2.89 9.09 11.52
N LYS A 305 -3.08 8.35 10.41
CA LYS A 305 -4.20 7.43 10.23
C LYS A 305 -4.25 6.34 11.32
N GLU A 306 -3.10 5.75 11.66
CA GLU A 306 -3.00 4.76 12.76
C GLU A 306 -3.43 5.35 14.11
N PHE A 307 -2.98 6.58 14.42
CA PHE A 307 -3.41 7.28 15.64
C PHE A 307 -4.91 7.51 15.65
N LEU A 308 -5.46 8.06 14.56
CA LEU A 308 -6.89 8.34 14.46
C LEU A 308 -7.72 7.08 14.68
N TYR A 309 -7.38 5.95 14.06
CA TYR A 309 -8.09 4.69 14.32
C TYR A 309 -8.03 4.25 15.77
N SER A 310 -6.88 4.42 16.41
CA SER A 310 -6.67 3.94 17.78
C SER A 310 -7.35 4.83 18.82
N ALA A 311 -7.37 6.15 18.60
CA ALA A 311 -7.85 7.14 19.57
C ALA A 311 -9.32 7.56 19.36
N TYR A 312 -9.87 7.41 18.16
CA TYR A 312 -11.16 8.04 17.83
C TYR A 312 -12.34 7.55 18.69
N HIS A 313 -12.36 6.28 19.09
CA HIS A 313 -13.45 5.73 19.90
C HIS A 313 -13.51 6.37 21.30
N THR A 314 -12.35 6.68 21.89
CA THR A 314 -12.22 7.28 23.23
C THR A 314 -12.28 8.79 23.22
N HIS A 315 -11.78 9.45 22.17
CA HIS A 315 -11.68 10.91 22.06
C HIS A 315 -12.48 11.45 20.88
N TYR A 316 -13.68 10.91 20.71
CA TYR A 316 -14.56 11.23 19.58
C TYR A 316 -14.81 12.74 19.49
N ASN A 317 -15.13 13.41 20.60
CA ASN A 317 -15.54 14.82 20.59
C ASN A 317 -14.41 15.75 20.13
N GLU A 318 -13.20 15.45 20.56
CA GLU A 318 -11.99 16.20 20.27
C GLU A 318 -11.54 15.96 18.82
N LEU A 319 -11.54 14.70 18.39
CA LEU A 319 -11.10 14.31 17.05
C LEU A 319 -12.18 14.55 15.97
N LYS A 320 -13.46 14.71 16.33
CA LYS A 320 -14.56 15.01 15.40
C LYS A 320 -14.24 16.23 14.52
N LYS A 321 -13.59 17.26 15.08
CA LYS A 321 -13.22 18.48 14.34
C LYS A 321 -12.19 18.20 13.24
N ILE A 322 -11.16 17.41 13.55
CA ILE A 322 -10.14 17.01 12.58
C ILE A 322 -10.78 16.17 11.48
N ILE A 323 -11.57 15.15 11.84
CA ILE A 323 -12.23 14.30 10.85
C ILE A 323 -13.20 15.07 9.98
N LYS A 324 -13.98 16.00 10.56
CA LYS A 324 -14.86 16.89 9.79
C LYS A 324 -14.09 17.75 8.78
N THR A 325 -12.88 18.19 9.15
CA THR A 325 -11.98 18.92 8.24
C THR A 325 -11.50 18.00 7.13
N MET A 326 -11.05 16.79 7.47
CA MET A 326 -10.59 15.80 6.50
C MET A 326 -11.67 15.45 5.48
N VAL A 327 -12.89 15.12 5.93
CA VAL A 327 -14.03 14.76 5.07
C VAL A 327 -14.36 15.86 4.06
N LYS A 328 -14.14 17.13 4.42
CA LYS A 328 -14.42 18.31 3.58
C LYS A 328 -13.22 18.78 2.74
N SER A 329 -12.07 18.13 2.88
CA SER A 329 -10.85 18.50 2.19
C SER A 329 -11.00 18.42 0.66
N ARG A 330 -10.31 19.32 -0.05
CA ARG A 330 -10.20 19.27 -1.52
C ARG A 330 -9.15 18.26 -1.96
N GLU A 331 -8.20 17.93 -1.08
CA GLU A 331 -7.25 16.86 -1.30
C GLU A 331 -7.96 15.51 -1.20
N SER A 332 -8.16 14.88 -2.36
CA SER A 332 -8.94 13.64 -2.48
C SER A 332 -8.48 12.57 -1.48
N LYS A 333 -7.16 12.44 -1.27
CA LYS A 333 -6.61 11.46 -0.33
C LYS A 333 -6.97 11.77 1.13
N VAL A 334 -6.98 13.05 1.51
CA VAL A 334 -7.40 13.48 2.85
C VAL A 334 -8.89 13.22 3.06
N ALA A 335 -9.73 13.53 2.07
CA ALA A 335 -11.16 13.23 2.08
C ALA A 335 -11.44 11.71 2.18
N GLU A 336 -10.69 10.90 1.42
CA GLU A 336 -10.74 9.44 1.45
C GLU A 336 -10.46 8.91 2.87
N ILE A 337 -9.32 9.27 3.46
CA ILE A 337 -8.94 8.79 4.79
C ILE A 337 -9.93 9.29 5.86
N GLY A 338 -10.35 10.55 5.81
CA GLY A 338 -11.34 11.12 6.73
C GLY A 338 -12.65 10.34 6.69
N THR A 339 -13.10 9.97 5.48
CA THR A 339 -14.29 9.14 5.28
C THR A 339 -14.10 7.76 5.91
N ILE A 340 -12.99 7.09 5.61
CA ILE A 340 -12.75 5.73 6.13
C ILE A 340 -12.73 5.72 7.67
N VAL A 341 -12.07 6.68 8.32
CA VAL A 341 -12.04 6.78 9.80
C VAL A 341 -13.45 7.01 10.34
N GLN A 342 -14.21 7.93 9.76
CA GLN A 342 -15.58 8.20 10.18
C GLN A 342 -16.49 6.97 10.05
N ILE A 343 -16.46 6.29 8.91
CA ILE A 343 -17.35 5.15 8.65
C ILE A 343 -17.01 3.94 9.52
N ARG A 344 -15.73 3.63 9.70
CA ARG A 344 -15.34 2.55 10.63
C ARG A 344 -15.85 2.81 12.04
N SER A 345 -15.71 4.04 12.53
CA SER A 345 -16.22 4.38 13.86
C SER A 345 -17.73 4.30 13.96
N TRP A 346 -18.44 4.73 12.92
CA TRP A 346 -19.88 4.70 12.90
C TRP A 346 -20.41 3.26 12.88
N LEU A 347 -19.79 2.38 12.08
CA LEU A 347 -20.09 0.95 12.08
C LEU A 347 -19.79 0.33 13.45
N GLU A 348 -18.56 0.47 13.95
CA GLU A 348 -18.11 -0.22 15.17
C GLU A 348 -18.82 0.25 16.43
N TYR A 349 -19.01 1.57 16.59
CA TYR A 349 -19.45 2.20 17.84
C TYR A 349 -20.75 3.01 17.74
N GLY A 350 -21.34 3.18 16.55
CA GLY A 350 -22.56 3.96 16.36
C GLY A 350 -22.40 5.48 16.55
N LYS A 351 -21.17 5.99 16.60
CA LYS A 351 -20.91 7.43 16.76
C LYS A 351 -20.79 8.15 15.41
N GLY A 352 -21.41 9.33 15.31
CA GLY A 352 -21.17 10.27 14.22
C GLY A 352 -22.06 10.14 12.98
N GLU A 353 -23.33 9.77 13.15
CA GLU A 353 -24.36 9.79 12.08
C GLU A 353 -24.32 11.09 11.25
N GLU A 354 -24.25 12.25 11.91
CA GLU A 354 -24.17 13.56 11.25
C GLU A 354 -22.99 13.63 10.27
N LEU A 355 -21.80 13.17 10.66
CA LEU A 355 -20.63 13.17 9.77
C LEU A 355 -20.75 12.13 8.65
N THR A 356 -21.34 10.97 8.94
CA THR A 356 -21.65 9.95 7.92
C THR A 356 -22.59 10.50 6.84
N GLN A 357 -23.60 11.27 7.24
CA GLN A 357 -24.52 11.95 6.33
C GLN A 357 -23.83 13.05 5.51
N ILE A 358 -22.86 13.77 6.11
CA ILE A 358 -22.00 14.71 5.37
C ILE A 358 -21.17 13.99 4.32
N CYS A 359 -20.62 12.81 4.63
CA CYS A 359 -19.91 12.00 3.63
C CYS A 359 -20.84 11.58 2.49
N LEU A 360 -22.10 11.20 2.78
CA LEU A 360 -23.06 10.76 1.77
C LEU A 360 -23.44 11.89 0.80
N ASN A 361 -23.48 13.12 1.29
CA ASN A 361 -23.75 14.31 0.49
C ASN A 361 -22.48 15.04 0.04
N GLY A 362 -21.31 14.42 0.26
CA GLY A 362 -20.00 15.04 0.05
C GLY A 362 -19.48 14.90 -1.38
N SER A 363 -18.16 15.03 -1.52
CA SER A 363 -17.47 14.84 -2.79
C SER A 363 -17.67 13.43 -3.35
N LYS A 364 -17.42 13.24 -4.65
CA LYS A 364 -17.43 11.90 -5.27
C LYS A 364 -16.52 10.92 -4.50
N THR A 365 -15.38 11.38 -3.99
CA THR A 365 -14.47 10.56 -3.18
C THR A 365 -15.14 10.06 -1.90
N ASN A 366 -15.86 10.92 -1.16
CA ASN A 366 -16.56 10.50 0.05
C ASN A 366 -17.61 9.42 -0.25
N ARG A 367 -18.44 9.63 -1.28
CA ARG A 367 -19.51 8.71 -1.66
C ARG A 367 -18.97 7.39 -2.19
N LEU A 368 -17.86 7.43 -2.93
CA LEU A 368 -17.18 6.23 -3.42
C LEU A 368 -16.65 5.36 -2.27
N GLU A 369 -15.99 5.96 -1.27
CA GLU A 369 -15.47 5.22 -0.12
C GLU A 369 -16.59 4.69 0.79
N LEU A 370 -17.66 5.46 0.97
CA LEU A 370 -18.90 4.99 1.60
C LEU A 370 -19.42 3.73 0.91
N ALA A 371 -19.59 3.77 -0.41
CA ALA A 371 -20.08 2.64 -1.19
C ALA A 371 -19.21 1.39 -1.03
N LYS A 372 -17.88 1.53 -1.09
CA LYS A 372 -16.95 0.40 -0.86
C LYS A 372 -17.09 -0.21 0.53
N LEU A 373 -17.14 0.63 1.57
CA LEU A 373 -17.21 0.16 2.96
C LEU A 373 -18.57 -0.45 3.28
N PHE A 374 -19.65 0.12 2.80
CA PHE A 374 -21.00 -0.39 3.00
C PHE A 374 -21.25 -1.69 2.24
N ALA A 375 -20.82 -1.76 0.97
CA ALA A 375 -20.85 -3.01 0.21
C ALA A 375 -20.07 -4.13 0.92
N LYS A 376 -18.91 -3.81 1.49
CA LYS A 376 -18.07 -4.77 2.21
C LYS A 376 -18.76 -5.37 3.46
N ASN A 377 -19.50 -4.56 4.21
CA ASN A 377 -19.95 -4.90 5.55
C ASN A 377 -21.47 -5.20 5.65
N TYR A 378 -22.23 -5.09 4.56
CA TYR A 378 -23.71 -5.21 4.57
C TYR A 378 -24.23 -6.52 5.16
N PHE A 379 -23.61 -7.65 4.81
CA PHE A 379 -24.06 -8.97 5.26
C PHE A 379 -23.69 -9.29 6.71
N GLU A 380 -22.90 -8.44 7.37
CA GLU A 380 -22.65 -8.58 8.80
C GLU A 380 -23.91 -8.18 9.59
N LYS A 381 -24.46 -9.12 10.35
CA LYS A 381 -25.72 -8.94 11.13
C LYS A 381 -25.73 -7.67 11.97
N LYS A 382 -24.58 -7.26 12.52
CA LYS A 382 -24.44 -6.06 13.35
C LYS A 382 -24.70 -4.75 12.59
N TYR A 383 -24.44 -4.72 11.28
CA TYR A 383 -24.42 -3.48 10.49
C TYR A 383 -25.57 -3.37 9.49
N PHE A 384 -26.19 -4.49 9.14
CA PHE A 384 -27.26 -4.62 8.16
C PHE A 384 -28.26 -3.45 8.14
N GLU A 385 -29.00 -3.24 9.24
CA GLU A 385 -30.07 -2.22 9.28
C GLU A 385 -29.54 -0.80 9.07
N ARG A 386 -28.36 -0.50 9.63
CA ARG A 386 -27.76 0.82 9.51
C ARG A 386 -27.30 1.08 8.09
N VAL A 387 -26.72 0.07 7.44
CA VAL A 387 -26.09 0.21 6.11
C VAL A 387 -27.12 0.23 4.97
N LYS A 388 -28.25 -0.45 5.14
CA LYS A 388 -29.30 -0.61 4.12
C LYS A 388 -29.76 0.71 3.49
N GLU A 389 -30.16 1.68 4.32
CA GLU A 389 -30.67 2.97 3.82
C GLU A 389 -29.60 3.78 3.07
N TYR A 390 -28.33 3.63 3.47
CA TYR A 390 -27.22 4.27 2.75
C TYR A 390 -26.98 3.63 1.38
N LEU A 391 -26.99 2.30 1.29
CA LEU A 391 -26.84 1.61 0.00
C LEU A 391 -27.98 1.97 -0.95
N LYS A 392 -29.21 2.11 -0.46
CA LYS A 392 -30.34 2.59 -1.26
C LYS A 392 -30.06 3.95 -1.91
N ASN A 393 -29.48 4.89 -1.18
CA ASN A 393 -29.09 6.19 -1.74
C ASN A 393 -27.93 6.05 -2.75
N LEU A 394 -26.92 5.23 -2.44
CA LEU A 394 -25.75 5.02 -3.28
C LEU A 394 -26.06 4.26 -4.59
N PHE A 395 -27.09 3.42 -4.60
CA PHE A 395 -27.63 2.79 -5.82
C PHE A 395 -28.25 3.80 -6.79
N ASN A 396 -28.59 4.99 -6.30
CA ASN A 396 -29.14 6.09 -7.07
C ASN A 396 -28.14 7.24 -7.24
N ASP A 397 -26.84 7.00 -6.97
CA ASP A 397 -25.81 8.04 -7.08
C ASP A 397 -25.69 8.53 -8.54
N PRO A 398 -25.51 9.85 -8.78
CA PRO A 398 -25.28 10.36 -10.12
C PRO A 398 -24.02 9.77 -10.78
N SER A 399 -23.01 9.36 -10.01
CA SER A 399 -21.77 8.78 -10.53
C SER A 399 -21.89 7.27 -10.71
N LYS A 400 -21.71 6.80 -11.95
CA LYS A 400 -21.63 5.36 -12.27
C LYS A 400 -20.54 4.63 -11.47
N GLU A 401 -19.42 5.27 -11.20
CA GLU A 401 -18.34 4.68 -10.38
C GLU A 401 -18.79 4.40 -8.94
N VAL A 402 -19.56 5.31 -8.34
CA VAL A 402 -20.10 5.13 -6.98
C VAL A 402 -21.15 4.03 -6.97
N ARG A 403 -22.07 4.04 -7.94
CA ARG A 403 -23.07 2.98 -8.10
C ARG A 403 -22.42 1.60 -8.25
N ASN A 404 -21.40 1.49 -9.12
CA ASN A 404 -20.63 0.26 -9.30
C ASN A 404 -19.94 -0.23 -8.01
N ALA A 405 -19.38 0.68 -7.21
CA ALA A 405 -18.78 0.33 -5.93
C ALA A 405 -19.83 -0.20 -4.95
N ALA A 406 -21.03 0.39 -4.92
CA ALA A 406 -22.13 -0.07 -4.08
C ALA A 406 -22.64 -1.44 -4.53
N LEU A 407 -22.72 -1.67 -5.85
CA LEU A 407 -23.14 -2.94 -6.45
C LEU A 407 -22.24 -4.12 -6.07
N GLN A 408 -21.00 -3.87 -5.67
CA GLN A 408 -20.10 -4.91 -5.15
C GLN A 408 -20.62 -5.58 -3.87
N VAL A 409 -21.70 -5.08 -3.26
CA VAL A 409 -22.39 -5.75 -2.15
C VAL A 409 -22.75 -7.18 -2.51
N PHE A 410 -23.26 -7.44 -3.72
CA PHE A 410 -23.61 -8.78 -4.19
C PHE A 410 -22.39 -9.70 -4.33
N GLY A 411 -21.21 -9.14 -4.62
CA GLY A 411 -19.94 -9.86 -4.60
C GLY A 411 -19.47 -10.28 -3.22
N LYS A 412 -20.09 -9.76 -2.14
CA LYS A 412 -19.82 -10.12 -0.74
C LYS A 412 -20.82 -11.09 -0.15
N PHE A 413 -21.85 -11.46 -0.92
CA PHE A 413 -22.85 -12.43 -0.49
C PHE A 413 -22.25 -13.83 -0.37
N GLY A 414 -22.38 -14.45 0.81
CA GLY A 414 -21.83 -15.75 1.15
C GLY A 414 -22.71 -16.94 0.78
N GLY A 415 -23.97 -16.71 0.39
CA GLY A 415 -24.92 -17.76 -0.04
C GLY A 415 -26.04 -18.05 0.97
N SER A 416 -25.82 -17.74 2.26
CA SER A 416 -26.72 -18.13 3.36
C SER A 416 -27.58 -17.00 3.93
N GLU A 417 -27.18 -15.76 3.70
CA GLU A 417 -27.81 -14.52 4.19
C GLU A 417 -29.05 -14.11 3.37
N VAL A 418 -29.95 -15.06 3.11
CA VAL A 418 -31.02 -14.95 2.10
C VAL A 418 -31.99 -13.80 2.38
N ASP A 419 -32.36 -13.57 3.65
CA ASP A 419 -33.26 -12.46 4.01
C ASP A 419 -32.61 -11.09 3.73
N GLN A 420 -31.31 -10.97 4.01
CA GLN A 420 -30.55 -9.74 3.77
C GLN A 420 -30.34 -9.51 2.27
N LEU A 421 -30.10 -10.58 1.51
CA LEU A 421 -30.04 -10.55 0.05
C LEU A 421 -31.37 -10.08 -0.55
N LYS A 422 -32.49 -10.61 -0.06
CA LYS A 422 -33.83 -10.24 -0.52
C LYS A 422 -34.08 -8.75 -0.44
N GLU A 423 -33.75 -8.13 0.69
CA GLU A 423 -33.95 -6.69 0.91
C GLU A 423 -33.10 -5.85 -0.05
N ILE A 424 -31.81 -6.13 -0.17
CA ILE A 424 -30.94 -5.33 -1.05
C ILE A 424 -31.24 -5.57 -2.53
N LEU A 425 -31.60 -6.79 -2.90
CA LEU A 425 -32.00 -7.14 -4.26
C LEU A 425 -33.25 -6.36 -4.67
N SER A 426 -34.27 -6.32 -3.81
CA SER A 426 -35.48 -5.52 -4.02
C SER A 426 -35.20 -4.04 -4.26
N ILE A 427 -34.21 -3.47 -3.56
CA ILE A 427 -33.80 -2.07 -3.74
C ILE A 427 -32.99 -1.90 -5.04
N CYS A 428 -32.07 -2.82 -5.33
CA CYS A 428 -31.23 -2.82 -6.52
C CYS A 428 -32.06 -2.87 -7.81
N LEU A 429 -33.01 -3.81 -7.92
CA LEU A 429 -33.84 -4.01 -9.12
C LEU A 429 -34.70 -2.78 -9.47
N LYS A 430 -34.98 -1.91 -8.49
CA LYS A 430 -35.73 -0.66 -8.67
C LYS A 430 -34.85 0.57 -8.92
N SER A 431 -33.52 0.38 -8.93
CA SER A 431 -32.53 1.46 -9.00
C SER A 431 -31.73 1.38 -10.30
N PRO A 432 -31.15 2.48 -10.79
CA PRO A 432 -30.36 2.49 -12.03
C PRO A 432 -29.09 1.63 -11.93
N VAL A 433 -28.58 1.37 -10.72
CA VAL A 433 -27.38 0.56 -10.49
C VAL A 433 -27.46 -0.85 -11.07
N PHE A 434 -28.65 -1.46 -11.15
CA PHE A 434 -28.81 -2.81 -11.70
C PHE A 434 -28.26 -2.90 -13.12
N TRP A 435 -28.56 -1.88 -13.93
CA TRP A 435 -28.16 -1.81 -15.32
C TRP A 435 -26.69 -1.44 -15.52
N ASP A 436 -25.97 -1.04 -14.47
CA ASP A 436 -24.54 -0.80 -14.61
C ASP A 436 -23.75 -2.12 -14.75
N ASN A 437 -24.19 -3.21 -14.11
CA ASN A 437 -23.61 -4.55 -14.23
C ASN A 437 -24.56 -5.67 -13.69
N PRO A 438 -25.52 -6.15 -14.50
CA PRO A 438 -26.45 -7.22 -14.10
C PRO A 438 -25.75 -8.52 -13.68
N SER A 439 -24.62 -8.87 -14.31
CA SER A 439 -23.90 -10.12 -14.07
C SER A 439 -23.46 -10.29 -12.62
N VAL A 440 -23.11 -9.21 -11.92
CA VAL A 440 -22.70 -9.28 -10.49
C VAL A 440 -23.87 -9.70 -9.59
N VAL A 441 -25.10 -9.29 -9.93
CA VAL A 441 -26.32 -9.69 -9.24
C VAL A 441 -26.63 -11.15 -9.53
N LEU A 442 -26.59 -11.54 -10.81
CA LEU A 442 -26.85 -12.92 -11.24
C LEU A 442 -25.90 -13.93 -10.59
N GLN A 443 -24.60 -13.62 -10.54
CA GLN A 443 -23.62 -14.46 -9.85
C GLN A 443 -23.90 -14.61 -8.35
N ALA A 444 -24.44 -13.59 -7.70
CA ALA A 444 -24.84 -13.69 -6.30
C ALA A 444 -26.07 -14.58 -6.13
N LEU A 445 -27.02 -14.50 -7.05
CA LEU A 445 -28.18 -15.38 -7.07
C LEU A 445 -27.78 -16.83 -7.33
N GLU A 446 -26.83 -17.12 -8.21
CA GLU A 446 -26.30 -18.48 -8.41
C GLU A 446 -25.77 -19.09 -7.12
N ARG A 447 -25.10 -18.29 -6.27
CA ARG A 447 -24.60 -18.72 -4.96
C ARG A 447 -25.69 -18.89 -3.89
N CYS A 448 -26.91 -18.39 -4.12
CA CYS A 448 -28.00 -18.45 -3.15
C CYS A 448 -28.51 -19.89 -2.96
N TYR A 449 -28.53 -20.37 -1.72
CA TYR A 449 -28.98 -21.74 -1.41
C TYR A 449 -30.51 -21.93 -1.53
N SER A 450 -31.30 -20.92 -1.15
CA SER A 450 -32.77 -20.99 -1.10
C SER A 450 -33.40 -19.93 -1.99
N VAL A 451 -33.52 -20.22 -3.29
CA VAL A 451 -34.12 -19.27 -4.25
C VAL A 451 -35.62 -19.13 -4.10
N ASP A 452 -36.29 -20.15 -3.56
CA ASP A 452 -37.72 -20.14 -3.24
C ASP A 452 -38.11 -18.94 -2.34
N LYS A 453 -37.26 -18.59 -1.38
CA LYS A 453 -37.46 -17.47 -0.45
C LYS A 453 -37.37 -16.07 -1.09
N ILE A 454 -36.76 -16.00 -2.27
CA ILE A 454 -36.59 -14.78 -3.09
C ILE A 454 -37.29 -14.89 -4.46
N SER A 455 -38.30 -15.76 -4.54
CA SER A 455 -39.07 -16.02 -5.76
C SER A 455 -39.65 -14.75 -6.40
N LYS A 456 -40.17 -13.83 -5.59
CA LYS A 456 -40.74 -12.55 -6.06
C LYS A 456 -39.70 -11.68 -6.75
N GLU A 457 -38.50 -11.62 -6.20
CA GLU A 457 -37.38 -10.84 -6.74
C GLU A 457 -36.82 -11.49 -8.01
N ILE A 458 -36.81 -12.82 -8.10
CA ILE A 458 -36.45 -13.55 -9.33
C ILE A 458 -37.45 -13.26 -10.45
N PHE A 459 -38.75 -13.29 -10.17
CA PHE A 459 -39.75 -12.95 -11.19
C PHE A 459 -39.62 -11.50 -11.66
N LEU A 460 -39.41 -10.55 -10.73
CA LEU A 460 -39.16 -9.15 -11.09
C LEU A 460 -37.92 -8.99 -11.98
N LEU A 461 -36.83 -9.69 -11.65
CA LEU A 461 -35.62 -9.72 -12.46
C LEU A 461 -35.90 -10.25 -13.88
N SER A 462 -36.63 -11.37 -13.98
CA SER A 462 -37.01 -11.96 -15.27
C SER A 462 -37.83 -11.01 -16.13
N ASP A 463 -38.81 -10.32 -15.53
CA ASP A 463 -39.65 -9.34 -16.23
C ASP A 463 -38.82 -8.14 -16.74
N LEU A 464 -37.93 -7.61 -15.89
CA LEU A 464 -37.06 -6.47 -16.23
C LEU A 464 -36.11 -6.82 -17.38
N MET A 465 -35.44 -7.97 -17.31
CA MET A 465 -34.52 -8.41 -18.35
C MET A 465 -35.25 -8.72 -19.66
N SER A 466 -36.39 -9.38 -19.61
CA SER A 466 -37.19 -9.71 -20.80
C SER A 466 -37.71 -8.44 -21.50
N THR A 467 -38.12 -7.44 -20.73
CA THR A 467 -38.55 -6.12 -21.25
C THR A 467 -37.40 -5.38 -21.95
N GLU A 468 -36.18 -5.47 -21.42
CA GLU A 468 -35.02 -4.81 -22.04
C GLU A 468 -34.57 -5.53 -23.32
N LEU A 469 -34.59 -6.86 -23.32
CA LEU A 469 -34.24 -7.69 -24.46
C LEU A 469 -35.19 -7.48 -25.65
N THR A 470 -36.48 -7.31 -25.37
CA THR A 470 -37.48 -7.03 -26.42
C THR A 470 -37.29 -5.64 -27.06
N LYS A 471 -36.82 -4.64 -26.29
CA LYS A 471 -36.51 -3.30 -26.81
C LYS A 471 -35.24 -3.25 -27.66
N ASN A 472 -34.20 -4.00 -27.29
CA ASN A 472 -32.87 -3.93 -27.91
C ASN A 472 -32.52 -5.15 -28.81
N SER A 473 -33.55 -5.83 -29.34
CA SER A 473 -33.48 -7.13 -30.02
C SER A 473 -32.50 -7.27 -31.20
N ARG A 474 -31.89 -6.17 -31.69
CA ARG A 474 -30.94 -6.19 -32.82
C ARG A 474 -29.45 -6.15 -32.44
N TYR A 475 -29.10 -5.91 -31.18
CA TYR A 475 -27.70 -5.85 -30.72
C TYR A 475 -27.57 -6.51 -29.34
N LEU A 476 -27.62 -7.84 -29.29
CA LEU A 476 -27.28 -8.57 -28.07
C LEU A 476 -25.75 -8.64 -27.96
N GLU A 477 -25.18 -7.81 -27.09
CA GLU A 477 -23.78 -7.99 -26.69
C GLU A 477 -23.57 -9.37 -26.06
N LYS A 478 -22.38 -9.96 -26.25
CA LYS A 478 -22.03 -11.30 -25.74
C LYS A 478 -22.23 -11.45 -24.22
N SER A 479 -22.08 -10.37 -23.46
CA SER A 479 -22.34 -10.32 -22.01
C SER A 479 -23.80 -10.62 -21.67
N LEU A 480 -24.73 -10.05 -22.42
CA LEU A 480 -26.16 -10.18 -22.17
C LEU A 480 -26.67 -11.61 -22.46
N PHE A 481 -26.04 -12.33 -23.38
CA PHE A 481 -26.36 -13.74 -23.64
C PHE A 481 -26.00 -14.66 -22.46
N LEU A 482 -24.84 -14.43 -21.82
CA LEU A 482 -24.45 -15.17 -20.62
C LEU A 482 -25.42 -14.90 -19.47
N ASP A 483 -25.81 -13.63 -19.29
CA ASP A 483 -26.77 -13.23 -18.26
C ASP A 483 -28.15 -13.91 -18.45
N VAL A 484 -28.58 -14.09 -19.70
CA VAL A 484 -29.84 -14.80 -20.04
C VAL A 484 -29.76 -16.29 -19.69
N SER A 485 -28.66 -16.98 -20.00
CA SER A 485 -28.47 -18.41 -19.63
C SER A 485 -28.52 -18.59 -18.12
N VAL A 486 -27.84 -17.73 -17.35
CA VAL A 486 -27.85 -17.78 -15.88
C VAL A 486 -29.27 -17.57 -15.35
N MET A 487 -30.01 -16.62 -15.90
CA MET A 487 -31.38 -16.35 -15.50
C MET A 487 -32.32 -17.54 -15.79
N ILE A 488 -32.19 -18.22 -16.93
CA ILE A 488 -32.94 -19.46 -17.23
C ILE A 488 -32.65 -20.54 -16.18
N LYS A 489 -31.38 -20.75 -15.83
CA LYS A 489 -30.97 -21.70 -14.77
C LYS A 489 -31.58 -21.34 -13.41
N LEU A 490 -31.64 -20.05 -13.09
CA LEU A 490 -32.25 -19.57 -11.84
C LEU A 490 -33.76 -19.85 -11.80
N VAL A 491 -34.49 -19.65 -12.91
CA VAL A 491 -35.93 -19.95 -13.00
C VAL A 491 -36.20 -21.46 -12.90
N LEU A 492 -35.37 -22.28 -13.54
CA LEU A 492 -35.48 -23.75 -13.46
C LEU A 492 -35.17 -24.27 -12.06
N ARG A 493 -34.13 -23.73 -11.40
CA ARG A 493 -33.84 -24.03 -9.99
C ARG A 493 -34.97 -23.59 -9.07
N LEU A 494 -35.59 -22.44 -9.35
CA LEU A 494 -36.75 -21.97 -8.59
C LEU A 494 -37.98 -22.87 -8.78
N TYR A 495 -38.19 -23.40 -9.99
CA TYR A 495 -39.26 -24.35 -10.27
C TYR A 495 -39.09 -25.65 -9.46
N ASP A 496 -37.86 -26.17 -9.40
CA ASP A 496 -37.53 -27.38 -8.63
C ASP A 496 -37.66 -27.15 -7.12
N GLN A 497 -37.03 -26.10 -6.59
CA GLN A 497 -37.09 -25.77 -5.15
C GLN A 497 -38.49 -25.34 -4.70
N GLY A 498 -39.29 -24.74 -5.59
CA GLY A 498 -40.67 -24.33 -5.36
C GLY A 498 -41.71 -25.45 -5.51
N SER A 499 -41.28 -26.72 -5.54
CA SER A 499 -42.14 -27.89 -5.79
C SER A 499 -43.39 -27.98 -4.88
N TYR A 500 -43.31 -27.42 -3.68
CA TYR A 500 -44.39 -27.36 -2.69
C TYR A 500 -45.42 -26.23 -2.93
N CYS A 501 -45.17 -25.31 -3.85
CA CYS A 501 -46.04 -24.16 -4.14
C CYS A 501 -46.44 -24.14 -5.62
N SER A 502 -47.69 -24.50 -5.91
CA SER A 502 -48.22 -24.53 -7.28
C SER A 502 -48.16 -23.16 -7.98
N GLU A 503 -48.35 -22.07 -7.24
CA GLU A 503 -48.27 -20.71 -7.77
C GLU A 503 -46.86 -20.36 -8.27
N ILE A 504 -45.82 -20.72 -7.52
CA ILE A 504 -44.42 -20.49 -7.93
C ILE A 504 -44.10 -21.29 -9.19
N ARG A 505 -44.51 -22.57 -9.24
CA ARG A 505 -44.28 -23.42 -10.41
C ARG A 505 -44.98 -22.87 -11.65
N SER A 506 -46.24 -22.45 -11.52
CA SER A 506 -46.99 -21.85 -12.63
C SER A 506 -46.29 -20.62 -13.17
N LYS A 507 -45.86 -19.70 -12.29
CA LYS A 507 -45.15 -18.47 -12.71
C LYS A 507 -43.80 -18.77 -13.36
N CYS A 508 -43.05 -19.77 -12.89
CA CYS A 508 -41.83 -20.20 -13.57
C CYS A 508 -42.10 -20.67 -15.00
N LEU A 509 -43.16 -21.45 -15.22
CA LEU A 509 -43.56 -21.89 -16.56
C LEU A 509 -44.00 -20.70 -17.42
N ASP A 510 -44.75 -19.75 -16.87
CA ASP A 510 -45.16 -18.53 -17.59
C ASP A 510 -43.94 -17.72 -18.08
N VAL A 511 -42.92 -17.58 -17.22
CA VAL A 511 -41.67 -16.89 -17.55
C VAL A 511 -40.89 -17.63 -18.65
N ILE A 512 -40.79 -18.96 -18.57
CA ILE A 512 -40.14 -19.78 -19.61
C ILE A 512 -40.88 -19.64 -20.94
N ASP A 513 -42.21 -19.71 -20.93
CA ASP A 513 -43.05 -19.56 -22.12
C ASP A 513 -42.88 -18.18 -22.76
N GLN A 514 -42.79 -17.12 -21.97
CA GLN A 514 -42.54 -15.77 -22.46
C GLN A 514 -41.17 -15.67 -23.15
N MET A 515 -40.12 -16.26 -22.57
CA MET A 515 -38.78 -16.27 -23.16
C MET A 515 -38.73 -17.05 -24.47
N LEU A 516 -39.39 -18.20 -24.53
CA LEU A 516 -39.51 -19.00 -25.75
C LEU A 516 -40.25 -18.23 -26.86
N LYS A 517 -41.37 -17.58 -26.54
CA LYS A 517 -42.14 -16.76 -27.49
C LYS A 517 -41.31 -15.59 -28.03
N ALA A 518 -40.53 -14.95 -27.18
CA ALA A 518 -39.66 -13.85 -27.55
C ALA A 518 -38.35 -14.29 -28.25
N ARG A 519 -38.12 -15.61 -28.39
CA ARG A 519 -36.86 -16.20 -28.92
C ARG A 519 -35.62 -15.70 -28.18
N ILE A 520 -35.75 -15.51 -26.86
CA ILE A 520 -34.69 -15.03 -25.98
C ILE A 520 -33.84 -16.22 -25.53
N GLY A 521 -32.56 -16.25 -25.91
CA GLY A 521 -31.60 -17.27 -25.47
C GLY A 521 -31.79 -18.67 -26.09
N GLU A 522 -30.90 -19.60 -25.74
CA GLU A 522 -31.00 -21.03 -26.09
C GLU A 522 -31.77 -21.82 -25.02
N VAL A 523 -32.96 -21.35 -24.62
CA VAL A 523 -33.80 -22.01 -23.59
C VAL A 523 -33.97 -23.51 -23.87
N ILE A 524 -34.08 -23.88 -25.14
CA ILE A 524 -34.22 -25.28 -25.60
C ILE A 524 -32.98 -26.13 -25.28
N ASN A 525 -31.77 -25.55 -25.26
CA ASN A 525 -30.56 -26.29 -24.92
C ASN A 525 -30.42 -26.50 -23.40
N GLU A 526 -30.77 -25.49 -22.60
CA GLU A 526 -30.76 -25.60 -21.12
C GLU A 526 -31.86 -26.55 -20.60
N LEU A 527 -33.02 -26.63 -21.28
CA LEU A 527 -34.07 -27.60 -20.94
C LEU A 527 -33.65 -29.06 -21.20
N LYS A 528 -32.78 -29.32 -22.19
CA LYS A 528 -32.28 -30.67 -22.50
C LYS A 528 -31.32 -31.21 -21.44
N ASP A 529 -30.61 -30.33 -20.74
CA ASP A 529 -29.68 -30.73 -19.67
C ASP A 529 -30.42 -31.15 -18.38
N ILE A 530 -31.71 -30.86 -18.25
CA ILE A 530 -32.55 -31.25 -17.11
C ILE A 530 -33.24 -32.61 -17.32
N GLU A 531 -33.39 -33.07 -18.57
CA GLU A 531 -33.94 -34.40 -18.88
C GLU A 531 -32.91 -35.54 -18.70
N ARG A 532 -31.68 -35.23 -18.26
CA ARG A 532 -30.64 -36.19 -17.86
C ARG A 532 -30.41 -36.14 -16.36
#